data_AF-A0A0D1KLP9-F1
#
_entry.id   AF-A0A0D1KLP9-F1
#
_cell.length_a   1.000
_cell.length_b   1.000
_cell.length_c   1.000
_cell.angle_alpha   90.00
_cell.angle_beta   90.00
_cell.angle_gamma   90.00
#
_symmetry.space_group_name_H-M   'P 1'
#
loop_
_entity.id
_entity.type
_entity.pdbx_description
1 polymer ?
#
loop_
_entity_poly.entity_id
_entity_poly.type
_entity_poly.pdbx_seq_one_letter_code
_entity_poly.pdbx_strand_id
1 'polypeptide(L)'
;MKYRIYRPNVSQREYGVYTAQWTKAVETIYYGSNSSDQQIRQYNKLVEQTKKNMPLPDGVEHWMRLELQLRGRKPAEWVDCAKSMLADFRLPNYDNIKSVNDKLALAGLDSQFVDWSDFAKEKRARLRKLQKEQYDDTLARELFDLLIAHQERLHGELTSYLAEFDIQE
;
A
#
# COMPACT_ATOMS: atom_id res chain seq x y z
N MET A 1 -4.65 -4.19 -10.49
CA MET A 1 -4.66 -3.43 -9.22
C MET A 1 -4.89 -1.96 -9.51
N LYS A 2 -5.93 -1.32 -8.94
CA LYS A 2 -6.35 0.05 -9.33
C LYS A 2 -5.57 1.18 -8.62
N TYR A 3 -5.09 0.92 -7.41
CA TYR A 3 -4.39 1.89 -6.58
C TYR A 3 -2.99 1.40 -6.26
N ARG A 4 -2.03 2.29 -6.05
CA ARG A 4 -0.65 1.96 -5.67
C ARG A 4 -0.20 2.89 -4.55
N ILE A 5 0.72 2.46 -3.71
CA ILE A 5 1.30 3.33 -2.68
C ILE A 5 2.49 4.09 -3.28
N TYR A 6 2.75 5.29 -2.77
CA TYR A 6 3.95 6.05 -3.08
C TYR A 6 4.99 5.82 -2.00
N ARG A 7 6.01 5.02 -2.30
CA ARG A 7 7.10 4.73 -1.34
C ARG A 7 8.47 4.92 -2.00
N PRO A 8 9.06 6.13 -1.93
CA PRO A 8 10.34 6.39 -2.57
C PRO A 8 11.47 5.64 -1.86
N ASN A 9 12.52 5.29 -2.62
CA ASN A 9 13.76 4.69 -2.12
C ASN A 9 13.59 3.32 -1.43
N VAL A 10 12.48 2.64 -1.68
CA VAL A 10 12.23 1.29 -1.17
C VAL A 10 12.08 0.32 -2.34
N SER A 11 12.63 -0.89 -2.20
CA SER A 11 12.48 -1.93 -3.21
C SER A 11 11.01 -2.30 -3.40
N GLN A 12 10.56 -2.38 -4.65
CA GLN A 12 9.22 -2.81 -5.01
C GLN A 12 9.28 -4.15 -5.75
N ARG A 13 8.44 -5.11 -5.35
CA ARG A 13 8.34 -6.41 -6.00
C ARG A 13 6.91 -6.69 -6.40
N GLU A 14 6.69 -6.92 -7.69
CA GLU A 14 5.36 -7.13 -8.26
C GLU A 14 5.18 -8.57 -8.72
N TYR A 15 4.05 -9.14 -8.33
CA TYR A 15 3.58 -10.43 -8.79
C TYR A 15 2.29 -10.22 -9.56
N GLY A 16 2.21 -10.85 -10.73
CA GLY A 16 1.01 -10.82 -11.55
C GLY A 16 0.72 -12.19 -12.13
N VAL A 17 -0.52 -12.38 -12.52
CA VAL A 17 -0.94 -13.50 -13.37
C VAL A 17 -1.10 -13.02 -14.80
N TYR A 18 -0.90 -13.95 -15.73
CA TYR A 18 -1.31 -13.75 -17.10
C TYR A 18 -2.82 -13.96 -17.19
N THR A 19 -3.53 -12.98 -17.74
CA THR A 19 -4.93 -13.16 -18.12
C THR A 19 -5.04 -14.09 -19.32
N ALA A 20 -6.26 -14.49 -19.66
CA ALA A 20 -6.54 -15.24 -20.90
C ALA A 20 -6.06 -14.53 -22.18
N GLN A 21 -5.85 -13.20 -22.13
CA GLN A 21 -5.32 -12.39 -23.23
C GLN A 21 -3.79 -12.21 -23.16
N TRP A 22 -3.09 -12.99 -22.34
CA TRP A 22 -1.64 -12.87 -22.10
C TRP A 22 -1.20 -11.51 -21.55
N THR A 23 -2.14 -10.71 -21.03
CA THR A 23 -1.81 -9.47 -20.34
C THR A 23 -1.45 -9.77 -18.89
N LYS A 24 -0.33 -9.23 -18.41
CA LYS A 24 0.08 -9.40 -17.01
C LYS A 24 -0.77 -8.48 -16.13
N ALA A 25 -1.69 -9.04 -15.36
CA ALA A 25 -2.45 -8.31 -14.37
C ALA A 25 -1.73 -8.36 -13.01
N VAL A 26 -1.33 -7.21 -12.48
CA VAL A 26 -0.71 -7.12 -11.15
C VAL A 26 -1.72 -7.54 -10.09
N GLU A 27 -1.38 -8.59 -9.33
CA GLU A 27 -2.18 -9.14 -8.23
C GLU A 27 -1.66 -8.70 -6.87
N THR A 28 -0.34 -8.68 -6.69
CA THR A 28 0.31 -8.41 -5.41
C THR A 28 1.54 -7.53 -5.61
N ILE A 29 1.68 -6.51 -4.78
CA ILE A 29 2.87 -5.68 -4.68
C ILE A 29 3.39 -5.70 -3.25
N TYR A 30 4.71 -5.91 -3.12
CA TYR A 30 5.44 -5.75 -1.86
C TYR A 30 6.31 -4.49 -1.94
N TYR A 31 6.27 -3.68 -0.88
CA TYR A 31 7.09 -2.49 -0.73
C TYR A 31 7.99 -2.66 0.50
N GLY A 32 9.27 -2.91 0.24
CA GLY A 32 10.29 -3.26 1.24
C GLY A 32 10.74 -4.70 1.13
N SER A 33 11.90 -5.02 1.70
CA SER A 33 12.40 -6.41 1.74
C SER A 33 11.55 -7.25 2.69
N ASN A 34 11.51 -8.56 2.50
CA ASN A 34 10.80 -9.45 3.43
C ASN A 34 11.48 -9.53 4.82
N SER A 35 12.77 -9.19 4.85
CA SER A 35 13.61 -9.18 6.06
C SER A 35 13.58 -7.86 6.83
N SER A 36 12.95 -6.80 6.31
CA SER A 36 12.88 -5.52 7.03
C SER A 36 11.87 -5.57 8.17
N ASP A 37 12.12 -4.73 9.18
CA ASP A 37 11.21 -4.56 10.33
C ASP A 37 9.83 -4.01 9.92
N GLN A 38 9.74 -3.38 8.76
CA GLN A 38 8.48 -2.88 8.19
C GLN A 38 8.37 -3.25 6.71
N GLN A 39 7.24 -3.83 6.31
CA GLN A 39 6.91 -4.09 4.92
C GLN A 39 5.43 -3.77 4.67
N ILE A 40 5.13 -3.17 3.52
CA ILE A 40 3.73 -2.96 3.09
C ILE A 40 3.43 -3.97 1.99
N ARG A 41 2.26 -4.62 2.07
CA ARG A 41 1.74 -5.49 1.02
C ARG A 41 0.42 -4.96 0.53
N GLN A 42 0.23 -4.97 -0.78
CA GLN A 42 -1.02 -4.59 -1.40
C GLN A 42 -1.41 -5.67 -2.40
N TYR A 43 -2.59 -6.27 -2.24
CA TYR A 43 -2.99 -7.37 -3.10
C TYR A 43 -4.49 -7.51 -3.30
N ASN A 44 -4.87 -8.17 -4.38
CA ASN A 44 -6.24 -8.56 -4.65
C ASN A 44 -6.62 -9.74 -3.74
N LYS A 45 -7.35 -9.42 -2.67
CA LYS A 45 -7.80 -10.37 -1.65
C LYS A 45 -8.87 -11.32 -2.19
N LEU A 46 -9.69 -10.87 -3.15
CA LEU A 46 -10.67 -11.74 -3.81
C LEU A 46 -9.94 -12.90 -4.51
N VAL A 47 -8.96 -12.58 -5.35
CA VAL A 47 -8.20 -13.59 -6.09
C VAL A 47 -7.41 -14.51 -5.16
N GLU A 48 -6.80 -13.96 -4.10
CA GLU A 48 -6.07 -14.77 -3.12
C GLU A 48 -6.98 -15.75 -2.36
N GLN A 49 -8.18 -15.33 -1.95
CA GLN A 49 -9.15 -16.21 -1.30
C GLN A 49 -9.74 -17.25 -2.26
N THR A 50 -10.03 -16.86 -3.52
CA THR A 50 -10.49 -17.79 -4.57
C THR A 50 -9.45 -18.88 -4.82
N LYS A 51 -8.16 -18.54 -4.95
CA LYS A 51 -7.09 -19.54 -5.13
C LYS A 51 -6.95 -20.50 -3.95
N LYS A 52 -7.31 -20.05 -2.75
CA LYS A 52 -7.30 -20.87 -1.53
C LYS A 52 -8.60 -21.64 -1.30
N ASN A 53 -9.58 -21.57 -2.21
CA ASN A 53 -10.91 -22.15 -2.04
C ASN A 53 -11.60 -21.71 -0.73
N MET A 54 -11.34 -20.47 -0.29
CA MET A 54 -11.96 -19.91 0.91
C MET A 54 -13.33 -19.30 0.57
N PRO A 55 -14.29 -19.28 1.51
CA PRO A 55 -15.56 -18.60 1.31
C PRO A 55 -15.34 -17.11 1.01
N LEU A 56 -16.09 -16.61 0.02
CA LEU A 56 -16.08 -15.22 -0.41
C LEU A 56 -17.30 -14.51 0.19
N PRO A 57 -17.17 -13.24 0.61
CA PRO A 57 -18.31 -12.46 1.04
C PRO A 57 -19.28 -12.23 -0.12
N ASP A 58 -20.58 -12.28 0.18
CA ASP A 58 -21.62 -12.07 -0.82
C ASP A 58 -21.58 -10.64 -1.39
N GLY A 59 -21.76 -10.52 -2.71
CA GLY A 59 -21.85 -9.23 -3.40
C GLY A 59 -20.53 -8.47 -3.56
N VAL A 60 -19.39 -9.03 -3.18
CA VAL A 60 -18.09 -8.35 -3.32
C VAL A 60 -17.45 -8.63 -4.69
N GLU A 61 -17.53 -7.65 -5.58
CA GLU A 61 -16.92 -7.71 -6.93
C GLU A 61 -15.43 -7.34 -6.93
N HIS A 62 -15.00 -6.49 -6.01
CA HIS A 62 -13.63 -5.99 -5.89
C HIS A 62 -13.17 -6.01 -4.44
N TRP A 63 -12.12 -6.77 -4.15
CA TRP A 63 -11.56 -6.83 -2.81
C TRP A 63 -10.05 -6.66 -2.84
N MET A 64 -9.59 -5.51 -2.34
CA MET A 64 -8.18 -5.19 -2.16
C MET A 64 -7.84 -5.22 -0.67
N ARG A 65 -6.65 -5.70 -0.34
CA ARG A 65 -6.08 -5.61 1.01
C ARG A 65 -4.80 -4.80 1.00
N LEU A 66 -4.71 -3.86 1.93
CA LEU A 66 -3.47 -3.21 2.35
C LEU A 66 -3.05 -3.85 3.67
N GLU A 67 -1.81 -4.31 3.75
CA GLU A 67 -1.28 -5.01 4.91
C GLU A 67 0.01 -4.35 5.38
N LEU A 68 0.02 -3.92 6.65
CA LEU A 68 1.15 -3.28 7.29
C LEU A 68 1.84 -4.32 8.18
N GLN A 69 2.97 -4.84 7.71
CA GLN A 69 3.70 -5.88 8.42
C GLN A 69 4.80 -5.26 9.26
N LEU A 70 4.81 -5.59 10.54
CA LEU A 70 5.81 -5.17 11.52
C LEU A 70 6.58 -6.41 12.02
N ARG A 71 7.89 -6.26 12.25
CA ARG A 71 8.77 -7.30 12.80
C ARG A 71 9.74 -6.69 13.82
N GLY A 72 10.45 -7.55 14.55
CA GLY A 72 11.47 -7.14 15.51
C GLY A 72 10.86 -6.38 16.69
N ARG A 73 11.40 -5.20 17.00
CA ARG A 73 10.92 -4.35 18.12
C ARG A 73 9.74 -3.46 17.73
N LYS A 74 9.40 -3.36 16.44
CA LYS A 74 8.34 -2.48 15.92
C LYS A 74 6.90 -2.83 16.30
N PRO A 75 6.54 -4.08 16.67
CA PRO A 75 5.21 -4.37 17.19
C PRO A 75 4.84 -3.59 18.46
N ALA A 76 5.80 -3.24 19.32
CA ALA A 76 5.51 -2.40 20.50
C ALA A 76 5.12 -0.95 20.13
N GLU A 77 5.57 -0.48 18.96
CA GLU A 77 5.32 0.85 18.41
C GLU A 77 4.30 0.80 17.25
N TRP A 78 3.40 -0.19 17.25
CA TRP A 78 2.62 -0.52 16.05
C TRP A 78 1.73 0.61 15.55
N VAL A 79 1.21 1.44 16.45
CA VAL A 79 0.37 2.61 16.10
C VAL A 79 1.17 3.67 15.34
N ASP A 80 2.34 4.06 15.87
CA ASP A 80 3.22 5.05 15.22
C ASP A 80 3.79 4.51 13.91
N CYS A 81 4.12 3.22 13.88
CA CYS A 81 4.54 2.55 12.64
C CYS A 81 3.43 2.57 11.60
N ALA A 82 2.19 2.23 11.99
CA ALA A 82 1.04 2.26 11.09
C ALA A 82 0.79 3.67 10.53
N LYS A 83 0.88 4.71 11.38
CA LYS A 83 0.79 6.11 10.95
C LYS A 83 1.83 6.44 9.88
N SER A 84 3.10 6.08 10.14
CA SER A 84 4.19 6.33 9.20
C SER A 84 4.03 5.55 7.90
N MET A 85 3.56 4.30 7.96
CA MET A 85 3.39 3.45 6.77
C MET A 85 2.18 3.89 5.93
N LEU A 86 1.09 4.32 6.56
CA LEU A 86 -0.08 4.88 5.86
C LEU A 86 0.22 6.24 5.23
N ALA A 87 1.21 6.98 5.73
CA ALA A 87 1.68 8.20 5.08
C ALA A 87 2.26 7.97 3.67
N ASP A 88 2.66 6.74 3.33
CA ASP A 88 3.08 6.36 1.97
C ASP A 88 1.88 6.03 1.06
N PHE A 89 0.69 5.77 1.62
CA PHE A 89 -0.50 5.46 0.83
C PHE A 89 -1.17 6.73 0.31
N ARG A 90 -1.08 6.96 -0.99
CA ARG A 90 -1.50 8.20 -1.64
C ARG A 90 -2.16 7.87 -2.98
N LEU A 91 -3.34 8.43 -3.23
CA LEU A 91 -4.08 8.22 -4.46
C LEU A 91 -3.74 9.32 -5.48
N PRO A 92 -3.48 8.97 -6.76
CA PRO A 92 -3.22 9.99 -7.77
C PRO A 92 -4.40 10.95 -7.89
N ASN A 93 -4.09 12.25 -7.77
CA ASN A 93 -5.02 13.32 -8.09
C ASN A 93 -4.26 14.35 -8.95
N TYR A 94 -4.80 14.58 -10.14
CA TYR A 94 -4.17 15.44 -11.15
C TYR A 94 -4.93 16.74 -11.39
N ASP A 95 -6.02 17.00 -10.67
CA ASP A 95 -6.93 18.10 -10.96
C ASP A 95 -6.21 19.45 -10.90
N ASN A 96 -5.36 19.60 -9.87
CA ASN A 96 -4.63 20.82 -9.56
C ASN A 96 -3.27 20.96 -10.29
N ILE A 97 -2.86 19.98 -11.09
CA ILE A 97 -1.60 20.04 -11.84
C ILE A 97 -1.78 20.94 -13.07
N LYS A 98 -1.08 22.07 -13.14
CA LYS A 98 -1.28 23.02 -14.26
C LYS A 98 -0.70 22.51 -15.60
N SER A 99 0.42 21.80 -15.56
CA SER A 99 1.11 21.37 -16.78
C SER A 99 0.54 20.05 -17.30
N VAL A 100 0.00 20.06 -18.52
CA VAL A 100 -0.47 18.83 -19.21
C VAL A 100 0.65 17.80 -19.35
N ASN A 101 1.88 18.24 -19.65
CA ASN A 101 3.03 17.35 -19.76
C ASN A 101 3.39 16.67 -18.44
N ASP A 102 3.23 17.36 -17.30
CA ASP A 102 3.45 16.74 -15.99
C ASP A 102 2.32 15.77 -15.64
N LYS A 103 1.07 16.11 -15.97
CA LYS A 103 -0.08 15.18 -15.81
C LYS A 103 0.17 13.89 -16.58
N LEU A 104 0.53 14.00 -17.86
CA LEU A 104 0.81 12.85 -18.72
C LEU A 104 2.00 12.03 -18.21
N ALA A 105 3.06 12.69 -17.73
CA ALA A 105 4.22 12.01 -17.17
C ALA A 105 3.86 11.22 -15.89
N LEU A 106 3.08 11.81 -14.97
CA LEU A 106 2.64 11.14 -13.75
C LEU A 106 1.66 10.01 -14.04
N ALA A 107 0.69 10.22 -14.94
CA ALA A 107 -0.22 9.17 -15.39
C ALA A 107 0.54 8.01 -16.06
N GLY A 108 1.57 8.32 -16.86
CA GLY A 108 2.48 7.35 -17.44
C GLY A 108 3.24 6.53 -16.39
N LEU A 109 3.77 7.18 -15.35
CA LEU A 109 4.45 6.52 -14.23
C LEU A 109 3.48 5.61 -13.44
N ASP A 110 2.27 6.10 -13.15
CA ASP A 110 1.28 5.36 -12.36
C ASP A 110 0.79 4.10 -13.12
N SER A 111 0.60 4.24 -14.43
CA SER A 111 0.26 3.15 -15.36
C SER A 111 1.43 2.24 -15.74
N GLN A 112 2.66 2.55 -15.30
CA GLN A 112 3.89 1.85 -15.69
C GLN A 112 4.21 1.90 -17.20
N PHE A 113 3.67 2.88 -17.93
CA PHE A 113 4.01 3.07 -19.34
C PHE A 113 5.43 3.65 -19.53
N VAL A 114 5.93 4.35 -18.50
CA VAL A 114 7.27 4.95 -18.44
C VAL A 114 7.85 4.74 -17.04
N ASP A 115 9.18 4.78 -16.95
CA ASP A 115 9.93 4.68 -15.71
C ASP A 115 10.51 6.02 -15.28
N TRP A 116 10.83 6.15 -13.98
CA TRP A 116 11.53 7.34 -13.47
C TRP A 116 12.87 7.58 -14.18
N SER A 117 13.55 6.50 -14.60
CA SER A 117 14.82 6.57 -15.34
C SER A 117 14.70 7.34 -16.66
N ASP A 118 13.53 7.34 -17.28
CA ASP A 118 13.28 7.92 -18.61
C ASP A 118 13.27 9.45 -18.59
N PHE A 119 13.23 10.05 -17.40
CA PHE A 119 13.19 11.49 -17.21
C PHE A 119 14.53 12.05 -16.72
N ALA A 120 14.89 13.26 -17.15
CA ALA A 120 16.04 13.98 -16.60
C ALA A 120 15.93 14.19 -15.07
N LYS A 121 17.06 14.34 -14.38
CA LYS A 121 17.13 14.44 -12.91
C LYS A 121 16.24 15.56 -12.36
N GLU A 122 16.23 16.70 -13.02
CA GLU A 122 15.48 17.90 -12.68
C GLU A 122 13.97 17.65 -12.83
N LYS A 123 13.58 17.00 -13.93
CA LYS A 123 12.19 16.61 -14.18
C LYS A 123 11.72 15.57 -13.15
N ARG A 124 12.53 14.56 -12.83
CA ARG A 124 12.22 13.60 -11.75
C ARG A 124 11.96 14.31 -10.42
N ALA A 125 12.83 15.24 -10.02
CA ALA A 125 12.68 15.98 -8.77
C ALA A 125 11.37 16.77 -8.74
N ARG A 126 11.04 17.47 -9.84
CA ARG A 126 9.78 18.20 -10.00
C ARG A 126 8.56 17.28 -9.92
N LEU A 127 8.56 16.17 -10.65
CA LEU A 127 7.45 15.21 -10.67
C LEU A 127 7.22 14.58 -9.28
N ARG A 128 8.29 14.22 -8.55
CA ARG A 128 8.17 13.72 -7.16
C ARG A 128 7.56 14.75 -6.22
N LYS A 129 7.93 16.03 -6.37
CA LYS A 129 7.34 17.12 -5.60
C LYS A 129 5.84 17.26 -5.89
N LEU A 130 5.46 17.27 -7.17
CA LEU A 130 4.06 17.32 -7.59
C LEU A 130 3.26 16.13 -7.06
N GLN A 131 3.81 14.92 -7.16
CA GLN A 131 3.19 13.71 -6.62
C GLN A 131 2.94 13.84 -5.11
N LYS A 132 3.90 14.34 -4.34
CA LYS A 132 3.74 14.53 -2.90
C LYS A 132 2.69 15.60 -2.54
N GLU A 133 2.64 16.70 -3.29
CA GLU A 133 1.79 17.86 -2.99
C GLU A 133 0.34 17.69 -3.45
N GLN A 134 0.10 16.91 -4.49
CA GLN A 134 -1.20 16.84 -5.16
C GLN A 134 -1.94 15.53 -4.93
N TYR A 135 -1.26 14.48 -4.45
CA TYR A 135 -1.93 13.19 -4.26
C TYR A 135 -2.80 13.21 -3.01
N ASP A 136 -3.94 12.54 -3.12
CA ASP A 136 -4.96 12.47 -2.08
C ASP A 136 -4.57 11.45 -1.00
N ASP A 137 -4.65 11.89 0.26
CA ASP A 137 -4.37 11.08 1.44
C ASP A 137 -5.62 10.78 2.28
N THR A 138 -6.81 11.17 1.81
CA THR A 138 -8.07 11.04 2.54
C THR A 138 -8.32 9.61 2.99
N LEU A 139 -8.19 8.63 2.08
CA LEU A 139 -8.34 7.22 2.42
C LEU A 139 -7.30 6.74 3.45
N ALA A 140 -6.06 7.24 3.39
CA ALA A 140 -5.04 6.88 4.37
C ALA A 140 -5.35 7.44 5.76
N ARG A 141 -5.90 8.65 5.82
CA ARG A 141 -6.39 9.27 7.07
C ARG A 141 -7.58 8.50 7.64
N GLU A 142 -8.58 8.19 6.82
CA GLU A 142 -9.74 7.38 7.22
C GLU A 142 -9.34 5.99 7.76
N LEU A 143 -8.39 5.33 7.10
CA LEU A 143 -7.84 4.04 7.57
C LEU A 143 -7.13 4.18 8.92
N PHE A 144 -6.39 5.26 9.13
CA PHE A 144 -5.71 5.51 10.40
C PHE A 144 -6.71 5.86 11.51
N ASP A 145 -7.71 6.69 11.23
CA ASP A 145 -8.75 7.03 12.20
C ASP A 145 -9.54 5.79 12.63
N LEU A 146 -9.85 4.90 11.68
CA LEU A 146 -10.48 3.61 11.97
C LEU A 146 -9.59 2.70 12.84
N LEU A 147 -8.28 2.71 12.59
CA LEU A 147 -7.31 1.96 13.40
C LEU A 147 -7.32 2.45 14.86
N ILE A 148 -7.28 3.77 15.05
CA ILE A 148 -7.31 4.40 16.38
C ILE A 148 -8.63 4.11 17.09
N ALA A 149 -9.77 4.19 16.38
CA ALA A 149 -11.08 3.86 16.94
C ALA A 149 -11.19 2.42 17.44
N HIS A 150 -10.35 1.50 16.92
CA HIS A 150 -10.32 0.10 17.35
C HIS A 150 -9.07 -0.27 18.17
N GLN A 151 -8.23 0.71 18.53
CA GLN A 151 -6.93 0.45 19.17
C GLN A 151 -7.06 -0.32 20.48
N GLU A 152 -7.98 0.08 21.36
CA GLU A 152 -8.18 -0.58 22.66
C GLU A 152 -8.61 -2.04 22.50
N ARG A 153 -9.54 -2.31 21.57
CA ARG A 153 -9.97 -3.69 21.27
C ARG A 153 -8.81 -4.53 20.78
N LEU A 154 -8.01 -4.01 19.85
CA LEU A 154 -6.85 -4.72 19.29
C LEU A 154 -5.78 -4.98 20.34
N HIS A 155 -5.53 -4.02 21.23
CA HIS A 155 -4.60 -4.19 22.35
C HIS A 155 -5.10 -5.24 23.34
N GLY A 156 -6.40 -5.27 23.63
CA GLY A 156 -7.03 -6.32 24.46
C GLY A 156 -6.90 -7.71 23.84
N GLU A 157 -7.15 -7.84 22.53
CA GLU A 157 -6.97 -9.11 21.80
C GLU A 157 -5.51 -9.59 21.85
N LEU A 158 -4.55 -8.69 21.60
CA LEU A 158 -3.13 -9.02 21.69
C LEU A 158 -2.75 -9.47 23.10
N THR A 159 -3.16 -8.72 24.13
CA THR A 159 -2.88 -9.05 25.52
C THR A 159 -3.45 -10.41 25.90
N SER A 160 -4.68 -10.71 25.44
CA SER A 160 -5.30 -12.02 25.65
C SER A 160 -4.46 -13.14 25.03
N TYR A 161 -3.98 -12.98 23.79
CA TYR A 161 -3.12 -13.97 23.16
C TYR A 161 -1.78 -14.13 23.89
N LEU A 162 -1.14 -13.04 24.31
CA LEU A 162 0.14 -13.12 25.05
C LEU A 162 -0.02 -13.83 26.39
N ALA A 163 -1.13 -13.58 27.08
CA ALA A 163 -1.46 -14.26 28.34
C ALA A 163 -1.64 -15.77 28.17
N GLU A 164 -2.21 -16.24 27.05
CA GLU A 164 -2.31 -17.68 26.73
C GLU A 164 -0.94 -18.37 26.62
N PHE A 165 0.13 -17.62 26.38
CA PHE A 165 1.50 -18.13 26.28
C PHE A 165 2.40 -17.73 27.46
N ASP A 166 1.83 -17.24 28.57
CA ASP A 166 2.57 -16.76 29.75
C ASP A 166 3.62 -15.67 29.45
N ILE A 167 3.36 -14.83 28.44
CA ILE A 167 4.23 -13.70 28.07
C ILE A 167 3.69 -12.43 28.72
N GLN A 168 4.53 -11.74 29.50
CA GLN A 168 4.23 -10.41 30.05
C GLN A 168 4.87 -9.32 29.18
N GLU A 169 4.13 -8.25 28.92
CA GLU A 169 4.58 -7.08 28.15
C GLU A 169 5.45 -6.12 29.00
#